data_AF-A0A643FXA8-F1
#
_entry.id   AF-A0A643FXA8-F1
#
_cell.length_a   1.000
_cell.length_b   1.000
_cell.length_c   1.000
_cell.angle_alpha   90.00
_cell.angle_beta   90.00
_cell.angle_gamma   90.00
#
_symmetry.space_group_name_H-M   'P 1'
#
loop_
_entity.id
_entity.type
_entity.pdbx_description
1 polymer ?
#
loop_
_entity_poly.entity_id
_entity_poly.type
_entity_poly.pdbx_seq_one_letter_code
_entity_poly.pdbx_strand_id
1 'polypeptide(L)' 'MRSDGWSETLIQQTRSMLQTLPLTADGYVALKNSDGRFGRVSLNDLVAGEYAVEDRSTGELRRYASVDELIADGWVID' A
#
# COMPACT_ATOMS: atom_id res chain seq x y z
N MET A 1 -9.61 16.24 0.88
CA MET A 1 -8.45 15.80 0.08
C MET A 1 -8.97 14.76 -0.90
N ARG A 2 -8.87 15.00 -2.20
CA ARG A 2 -9.27 14.02 -3.22
C ARG A 2 -8.04 13.19 -3.54
N SER A 3 -8.05 11.93 -3.14
CA SER A 3 -7.08 10.95 -3.60
C SER A 3 -7.25 10.80 -5.11
N ASP A 4 -6.15 10.89 -5.85
CA ASP A 4 -6.03 10.93 -7.31
C ASP A 4 -6.83 9.86 -8.07
N GLY A 5 -8.14 10.07 -8.22
CA GLY A 5 -9.02 9.26 -9.06
C GLY A 5 -9.51 7.94 -8.45
N TRP A 6 -9.03 7.54 -7.27
CA TRP A 6 -9.49 6.32 -6.60
C TRP A 6 -10.87 6.48 -5.95
N SER A 7 -11.68 5.42 -5.98
CA SER A 7 -12.99 5.43 -5.32
C SER A 7 -12.81 5.39 -3.79
N GLU A 8 -13.75 6.01 -3.07
CA GLU A 8 -13.71 6.03 -1.61
C GLU A 8 -13.79 4.61 -1.02
N THR A 9 -14.51 3.71 -1.69
CA THR A 9 -14.56 2.29 -1.33
C THR A 9 -13.17 1.65 -1.41
N LEU A 10 -12.40 1.88 -2.48
CA LEU A 10 -11.07 1.31 -2.64
C LEU A 10 -10.08 1.85 -1.60
N ILE A 11 -10.21 3.13 -1.25
CA ILE A 11 -9.42 3.76 -0.17
C ILE A 11 -9.72 3.09 1.18
N GLN A 12 -11.01 2.88 1.51
CA GLN A 12 -11.38 2.20 2.76
C GLN A 12 -10.94 0.74 2.78
N GLN A 13 -11.06 0.03 1.65
CA GLN A 13 -10.57 -1.34 1.54
C GLN A 13 -9.05 -1.42 1.73
N THR A 14 -8.30 -0.49 1.11
CA THR A 14 -6.84 -0.38 1.30
C THR A 14 -6.51 -0.19 2.77
N ARG A 15 -7.19 0.76 3.43
CA ARG A 15 -6.98 1.04 4.85
C ARG A 15 -7.28 -0.18 5.72
N SER A 16 -8.44 -0.80 5.53
CA SER A 16 -8.81 -2.01 6.27
C SER A 16 -7.80 -3.12 6.05
N MET A 17 -7.39 -3.38 4.81
CA MET A 17 -6.48 -4.47 4.50
C MET A 17 -5.09 -4.26 5.13
N LEU A 18 -4.50 -3.07 5.03
CA LEU A 18 -3.18 -2.80 5.63
C LEU A 18 -3.21 -2.79 7.17
N GLN A 19 -4.38 -2.61 7.78
CA GLN A 19 -4.55 -2.63 9.24
C GLN A 19 -4.96 -3.99 9.80
N THR A 20 -5.51 -4.90 8.98
CA THR A 20 -5.98 -6.23 9.43
C THR A 20 -4.97 -7.35 9.22
N LEU A 21 -3.79 -7.06 8.66
CA LEU A 21 -2.72 -8.03 8.39
C LEU A 21 -3.23 -9.23 7.57
N PRO A 22 -3.42 -9.06 6.26
CA PRO A 22 -4.05 -10.09 5.45
C PRO A 22 -3.13 -11.31 5.38
N LEU A 23 -3.70 -12.50 5.46
CA LEU A 23 -2.95 -13.73 5.19
C LEU A 23 -2.78 -13.87 3.68
N THR A 24 -1.60 -13.51 3.18
CA THR A 24 -1.23 -13.72 1.77
C THR A 24 -0.25 -14.88 1.65
N ALA A 25 -0.38 -15.67 0.59
CA ALA A 25 0.40 -16.91 0.44
C ALA A 25 1.89 -16.65 0.20
N ASP A 26 2.23 -15.49 -0.38
CA ASP A 26 3.60 -15.05 -0.68
C ASP A 26 4.17 -14.10 0.38
N GLY A 27 3.38 -13.69 1.38
CA GLY A 27 3.82 -12.79 2.44
C GLY A 27 3.90 -11.32 2.01
N TYR A 28 3.25 -10.95 0.90
CA TYR A 28 3.18 -9.56 0.43
C TYR A 28 1.74 -9.13 0.14
N VAL A 29 1.49 -7.83 0.27
CA VAL A 29 0.29 -7.15 -0.24
C VAL A 29 0.69 -6.40 -1.49
N ALA A 30 0.03 -6.70 -2.62
CA ALA A 30 0.24 -5.98 -3.87
C ALA A 30 -0.46 -4.62 -3.81
N LEU A 31 0.22 -3.60 -4.32
CA LEU A 31 -0.29 -2.24 -4.43
C LEU A 31 -0.15 -1.72 -5.85
N LYS A 32 -1.05 -0.82 -6.22
CA LYS A 32 -1.01 -0.03 -7.44
C LYS A 32 -0.97 1.45 -7.07
N ASN A 33 -0.09 2.18 -7.73
CA ASN A 33 0.00 3.63 -7.62
C ASN A 33 -0.89 4.31 -8.67
N SER A 34 -1.39 5.50 -8.38
CA SER A 34 -2.15 6.34 -9.32
C SER A 34 -1.41 6.61 -10.63
N ASP A 35 -0.07 6.64 -10.59
CA ASP A 35 0.78 6.84 -11.78
C ASP A 35 0.98 5.56 -12.63
N GLY A 36 0.31 4.46 -12.28
CA GLY A 36 0.38 3.17 -13.01
C GLY A 36 1.55 2.28 -12.60
N ARG A 37 2.31 2.65 -11.58
CA ARG A 37 3.37 1.82 -10.98
C ARG A 37 2.78 0.74 -10.09
N PHE A 38 3.51 -0.37 -9.94
CA PHE A 38 3.15 -1.48 -9.07
C PHE A 38 4.15 -1.60 -7.94
N GLY A 39 3.65 -1.90 -6.76
CA GLY A 39 4.44 -2.01 -5.55
C GLY A 39 3.99 -3.17 -4.69
N ARG A 40 4.73 -3.43 -3.63
CA ARG A 40 4.34 -4.41 -2.62
C ARG A 40 4.77 -3.98 -1.23
N VAL A 41 4.00 -4.38 -0.23
CA VAL A 41 4.35 -4.25 1.19
C VAL A 41 4.52 -5.64 1.76
N SER A 42 5.57 -5.88 2.55
CA SER A 42 5.74 -7.16 3.24
C SER A 42 4.79 -7.26 4.43
N LEU A 43 4.23 -8.45 4.68
CA LEU A 43 3.51 -8.71 5.92
C LEU A 43 4.40 -8.51 7.15
N ASN A 44 5.72 -8.76 7.04
CA ASN A 44 6.65 -8.54 8.15
C ASN A 44 6.74 -7.05 8.52
N ASP A 45 6.79 -6.17 7.53
CA ASP A 45 6.78 -4.72 7.75
C ASP A 45 5.46 -4.29 8.40
N LEU A 46 4.32 -4.79 7.88
CA LEU A 46 3.02 -4.49 8.47
C LEU A 46 2.89 -4.98 9.92
N VAL A 47 3.41 -6.16 10.23
CA VAL A 47 3.47 -6.70 11.60
C VAL A 47 4.36 -5.84 12.51
N ALA A 48 5.44 -5.29 11.97
CA ALA A 48 6.30 -4.34 12.67
C ALA A 48 5.68 -2.93 12.81
N GLY A 49 4.52 -2.69 12.19
CA GLY A 49 3.88 -1.37 12.13
C GLY A 49 4.56 -0.42 11.13
N GLU A 50 5.39 -0.95 10.24
CA GLU A 50 6.06 -0.21 9.18
C GLU A 50 5.26 -0.27 7.88
N TYR A 51 5.04 0.89 7.26
CA TYR A 51 4.43 0.98 5.94
C TYR A 51 5.53 1.22 4.90
N ALA A 52 6.13 0.13 4.42
CA ALA A 52 7.20 0.18 3.43
C ALA A 52 6.74 -0.42 2.10
N VAL A 53 6.71 0.40 1.05
CA VAL A 53 6.37 -0.03 -0.31
C VAL A 53 7.65 -0.22 -1.10
N GLU A 54 7.86 -1.43 -1.60
CA GLU A 54 8.86 -1.72 -2.62
C GLU A 54 8.24 -1.48 -4.01
N ASP A 55 8.74 -0.50 -4.75
CA ASP A 55 8.34 -0.26 -6.14
C ASP A 55 8.95 -1.34 -7.02
N ARG A 56 8.11 -2.15 -7.66
CA ARG A 56 8.56 -3.30 -8.48
C ARG A 56 9.26 -2.87 -9.77
N SER A 57 9.10 -1.61 -10.18
CA SER A 57 9.69 -1.09 -11.41
C SER A 57 11.13 -0.63 -11.19
N THR A 58 11.43 -0.09 -10.01
CA THR A 58 12.74 0.51 -9.68
C THR A 58 13.51 -0.27 -8.63
N GLY A 59 12.84 -1.12 -7.84
CA GLY A 59 13.40 -1.77 -6.65
C GLY A 59 13.58 -0.82 -5.46
N GLU A 60 13.10 0.42 -5.55
CA GLU A 60 13.20 1.39 -4.46
C GLU A 60 12.24 1.01 -3.33
N LEU A 61 12.75 0.96 -2.10
CA LEU A 61 11.95 0.82 -0.90
C LEU A 61 11.65 2.20 -0.31
N ARG A 62 10.37 2.57 -0.29
CA ARG A 62 9.89 3.82 0.29
C ARG A 62 9.09 3.56 1.56
N ARG A 63 9.40 4.30 2.62
CA ARG A 63 8.70 4.22 3.91
C ARG A 63 7.72 5.37 4.07
N TYR A 64 6.59 5.07 4.69
CA TYR A 64 5.52 6.01 5.02
C TYR A 64 5.26 5.97 6.53
N ALA A 65 4.94 7.12 7.13
CA ALA A 65 4.62 7.22 8.54
C ALA A 65 3.21 6.68 8.87
N SER A 66 2.34 6.56 7.86
CA SER A 66 0.97 6.06 8.05
C SER A 66 0.37 5.52 6.74
N VAL A 67 -0.69 4.71 6.88
CA VAL A 67 -1.52 4.28 5.73
C VAL A 67 -2.11 5.47 4.97
N ASP A 68 -2.46 6.55 5.68
CA ASP A 68 -3.02 7.74 5.04
C ASP A 68 -1.99 8.46 4.17
N GLU A 69 -0.72 8.49 4.60
CA GLU A 69 0.38 9.02 3.80
C GLU A 69 0.66 8.15 2.57
N LEU A 70 0.64 6.82 2.72
CA LEU A 70 0.77 5.88 1.62
C LEU A 70 -0.34 6.08 0.57
N ILE A 71 -1.58 6.24 1.01
CA ILE A 71 -2.73 6.52 0.12
C ILE A 71 -2.62 7.91 -0.52
N ALA A 72 -2.13 8.90 0.22
CA ALA A 72 -1.91 10.26 -0.30
C ALA A 72 -0.79 10.31 -1.35
N ASP A 73 0.21 9.43 -1.27
CA ASP A 73 1.23 9.22 -2.32
C ASP A 73 0.71 8.39 -3.52
N GLY A 74 -0.58 8.01 -3.48
CA GLY A 74 -1.30 7.41 -4.60
C GLY A 74 -1.40 5.88 -4.57
N TRP A 75 -0.89 5.22 -3.52
CA TRP A 75 -0.91 3.76 -3.42
C TRP A 75 -2.22 3.23 -2.85
N VAL A 76 -2.80 2.25 -3.54
CA VAL A 76 -3.98 1.48 -3.11
C VAL A 76 -3.75 0.00 -3.37
N ILE A 77 -4.55 -0.87 -2.75
CA ILE A 77 -4.52 -2.31 -3.08
C ILE A 77 -4.86 -2.54 -4.55
N ASP A 78 -4.16 -3.48 -5.17
CA ASP A 78 -4.40 -3.95 -6.55
C ASP A 78 -5.27 -5.22 -6.57
#